data_AF-A0A4S4BUA2-F1
#
_entry.id   AF-A0A4S4BUA2-F1
#
_cell.length_a   1.000
_cell.length_b   1.000
_cell.length_c   1.000
_cell.angle_alpha   90.00
_cell.angle_beta   90.00
_cell.angle_gamma   90.00
#
_symmetry.space_group_name_H-M   'P 1'
#
loop_
_entity.id
_entity.type
_entity.pdbx_description
1 polymer ?
#
loop_
_entity_poly.entity_id
_entity_poly.type
_entity_poly.pdbx_seq_one_letter_code
_entity_poly.pdbx_strand_id
1 'polypeptide(L)'
;MNFKRFAKQATVVTLSTAILLGAGESLTYAKETDSRDHNESYGISHITRSDMHKMIEQQGDSRYTVPQFDESKIKNIPSAKGYDELGNLIDLDVWDTWPLQNADGTVANYNGYQIVFGLAGDPDRGWDTFIYMFYKKIGDTGIDSWKNAGRVFKDTDKFKSDDPVLRNQAEEWSGSATLTEDGKVRLFYTNRHGWDPAHNFYGKQTLTTAQINVSEQGSNTLKVDGIEDHKSIFDGDEKFYQTVEQAFGNGDYSDNHTLRDPHYIEENGHKYLVFEANTGTETGYQGEESLFNKAYYGGSDVFFQNEKSKLLQSPKKDLAQISNGALGIIEINDDYTLKSVMKPLVASNTVTDEIERPNIFKKDGKWYLFTSSRGSKMTIDGIDNEDIYLLGYVSDSLTGPYKPLNKTGLVLHHDLDPYDVTWNYAHFAIPQEGSDNTVVTSYMTNRGYFEEHKSTFAPSFQLNINGDKTSVVENSILEQGQVTIK
;
A
#
# COMPACT_ATOMS: atom_id res chain seq x y z
N MET A 1 83.24 38.87 17.37
CA MET A 1 83.86 37.56 17.10
C MET A 1 83.23 36.53 18.05
N ASN A 2 82.39 35.64 17.50
CA ASN A 2 82.00 34.28 17.94
C ASN A 2 81.57 33.89 19.38
N PHE A 3 80.30 33.39 19.46
CA PHE A 3 79.75 32.15 20.10
C PHE A 3 80.01 31.88 21.60
N LYS A 4 79.12 31.29 22.45
CA LYS A 4 78.12 30.21 22.27
C LYS A 4 77.20 30.08 23.53
N ARG A 5 76.05 29.42 23.35
CA ARG A 5 74.98 29.02 24.31
C ARG A 5 75.37 27.94 25.34
N PHE A 6 74.51 27.71 26.35
CA PHE A 6 73.84 26.44 26.82
C PHE A 6 73.53 26.57 28.35
N ALA A 7 72.48 26.06 29.00
CA ALA A 7 71.21 25.40 28.67
C ALA A 7 70.31 25.49 29.95
N LYS A 8 68.98 25.43 29.78
CA LYS A 8 68.00 25.22 30.88
C LYS A 8 67.70 23.72 31.02
N GLN A 9 67.70 23.22 32.25
CA GLN A 9 67.15 21.91 32.62
C GLN A 9 65.88 22.09 33.48
N ALA A 10 64.94 21.17 33.29
CA ALA A 10 63.60 21.13 33.87
C ALA A 10 63.50 20.13 35.04
N THR A 11 62.26 19.92 35.54
CA THR A 11 61.72 18.83 36.41
C THR A 11 61.60 19.22 37.91
N VAL A 12 60.53 19.04 38.69
CA VAL A 12 59.06 18.82 38.60
C VAL A 12 58.59 18.56 40.05
N VAL A 13 57.41 19.08 40.39
CA VAL A 13 56.42 18.63 41.42
C VAL A 13 56.77 18.67 42.92
N THR A 14 55.88 19.32 43.68
CA THR A 14 55.42 18.82 44.98
C THR A 14 53.91 19.06 45.11
N LEU A 15 53.20 17.97 45.41
CA LEU A 15 51.78 17.91 45.76
C LEU A 15 51.49 18.71 47.04
N SER A 16 50.31 19.32 47.12
CA SER A 16 49.68 19.66 48.40
C SER A 16 48.18 19.41 48.32
N THR A 17 47.71 18.69 49.33
CA THR A 17 46.44 17.97 49.42
C THR A 17 45.30 18.83 49.96
N ALA A 18 44.11 18.48 49.46
CA ALA A 18 42.70 18.81 49.78
C ALA A 18 42.27 19.31 51.18
N ILE A 19 41.09 19.97 51.19
CA ILE A 19 39.93 19.98 52.16
C ILE A 19 39.19 21.34 51.93
N LEU A 20 37.87 21.53 51.72
CA LEU A 20 36.65 20.69 51.68
C LEU A 20 35.44 21.62 51.28
N LEU A 21 34.28 21.02 50.94
CA LEU A 21 32.91 21.58 50.80
C LEU A 21 32.57 22.16 49.40
N GLY A 22 31.50 21.81 48.69
CA GLY A 22 30.29 21.01 48.97
C GLY A 22 29.17 21.47 48.02
N ALA A 23 28.17 20.61 47.80
CA ALA A 23 26.95 20.77 46.98
C ALA A 23 27.10 20.47 45.48
N GLY A 24 26.28 19.50 45.04
CA GLY A 24 26.38 18.86 43.74
C GLY A 24 25.83 19.71 42.61
N GLU A 25 26.56 19.69 41.51
CA GLU A 25 25.98 19.90 40.20
C GLU A 25 25.79 18.51 39.58
N SER A 26 24.56 18.02 39.63
CA SER A 26 24.09 17.14 38.58
C SER A 26 24.31 17.88 37.26
N LEU A 27 25.35 17.51 36.53
CA LEU A 27 25.53 17.85 35.12
C LEU A 27 24.36 17.22 34.36
N THR A 28 23.20 17.87 34.41
CA THR A 28 22.16 17.71 33.41
C THR A 28 22.78 18.19 32.11
N TYR A 29 23.29 17.26 31.31
CA TYR A 29 23.42 17.47 29.88
C TYR A 29 22.01 17.77 29.36
N ALA A 30 21.66 19.05 29.30
CA ALA A 30 20.61 19.48 28.40
C ALA A 30 21.11 19.10 27.00
N LYS A 31 20.60 17.99 26.44
CA LYS A 31 20.77 17.68 25.02
C LYS A 31 20.34 18.94 24.27
N GLU A 32 21.27 19.62 23.61
CA GLU A 32 20.93 20.73 22.72
C GLU A 32 19.89 20.20 21.73
N THR A 33 18.72 20.84 21.71
CA THR A 33 17.71 20.63 20.68
C THR A 33 18.32 21.08 19.35
N ASP A 34 18.36 20.20 18.34
CA ASP A 34 18.86 20.56 17.01
C ASP A 34 17.96 21.69 16.47
N SER A 35 18.57 22.75 15.91
CA SER A 35 17.82 23.92 15.43
C SER A 35 16.84 23.59 14.29
N ARG A 36 16.97 22.42 13.66
CA ARG A 36 16.05 21.90 12.65
C ARG A 36 14.83 21.18 13.25
N ASP A 37 14.86 20.84 14.53
CA ASP A 37 13.75 20.13 15.18
C ASP A 37 12.46 20.96 15.11
N HIS A 38 11.43 20.39 14.51
CA HIS A 38 10.12 21.04 14.36
C HIS A 38 8.99 20.03 14.54
N ASN A 39 7.74 20.51 14.54
CA ASN A 39 6.56 19.65 14.68
C ASN A 39 5.45 20.18 13.77
N GLU A 40 5.33 19.61 12.58
CA GLU A 40 4.32 19.98 11.60
C GLU A 40 3.60 18.72 11.11
N SER A 41 2.30 18.64 11.35
CA SER A 41 1.50 17.50 10.91
C SER A 41 0.86 17.70 9.54
N TYR A 42 0.96 18.92 8.97
CA TYR A 42 0.35 19.35 7.71
C TYR A 42 -1.19 19.26 7.70
N GLY A 43 -1.80 19.05 8.87
CA GLY A 43 -3.23 18.79 9.01
C GLY A 43 -3.67 17.41 8.52
N ILE A 44 -2.74 16.45 8.42
CA ILE A 44 -3.01 15.05 8.04
C ILE A 44 -2.60 14.09 9.17
N SER A 45 -2.98 12.82 9.03
CA SER A 45 -2.60 11.76 9.99
C SER A 45 -1.26 11.14 9.60
N HIS A 46 -0.54 10.53 10.55
CA HIS A 46 0.80 9.97 10.32
C HIS A 46 0.92 8.56 10.89
N ILE A 47 1.57 7.67 10.14
CA ILE A 47 2.10 6.40 10.65
C ILE A 47 3.36 6.76 11.44
N THR A 48 3.25 6.81 12.77
CA THR A 48 4.36 7.30 13.59
C THR A 48 5.38 6.20 13.89
N ARG A 49 6.67 6.53 13.91
CA ARG A 49 7.73 5.59 14.31
C ARG A 49 7.45 4.98 15.70
N SER A 50 6.92 5.77 16.65
CA SER A 50 6.57 5.27 17.98
C SER A 50 5.51 4.18 17.96
N ASP A 51 4.53 4.27 17.06
CA ASP A 51 3.48 3.26 16.95
C ASP A 51 4.00 2.01 16.25
N MET A 52 4.87 2.15 15.26
CA MET A 52 5.57 1.02 14.62
C MET A 52 6.48 0.27 15.60
N HIS A 53 7.19 0.96 16.50
CA HIS A 53 7.97 0.28 17.54
C HIS A 53 7.09 -0.52 18.53
N LYS A 54 5.90 0.00 18.87
CA LYS A 54 4.93 -0.72 19.72
C LYS A 54 4.24 -1.86 18.98
N MET A 55 4.10 -1.75 17.66
CA MET A 55 3.50 -2.79 16.82
C MET A 55 4.27 -4.11 16.92
N ILE A 56 5.59 -4.05 17.03
CA ILE A 56 6.45 -5.25 17.15
C ILE A 56 6.03 -6.09 18.35
N GLU A 57 5.62 -5.47 19.48
CA GLU A 57 5.15 -6.18 20.67
C GLU A 57 3.81 -6.93 20.46
N GLN A 58 3.10 -6.65 19.36
CA GLN A 58 1.84 -7.28 19.01
C GLN A 58 1.99 -8.40 17.98
N GLN A 59 3.16 -8.54 17.34
CA GLN A 59 3.45 -9.64 16.43
C GLN A 59 3.35 -10.99 17.17
N GLY A 60 2.88 -12.02 16.48
CA GLY A 60 2.64 -13.35 17.04
C GLY A 60 1.38 -13.46 17.93
N ASP A 61 0.65 -12.36 18.20
CA ASP A 61 -0.68 -12.44 18.79
C ASP A 61 -1.68 -12.96 17.76
N SER A 62 -2.38 -14.06 18.08
CA SER A 62 -3.31 -14.70 17.15
C SER A 62 -4.47 -13.81 16.69
N ARG A 63 -4.73 -12.69 17.37
CA ARG A 63 -5.71 -11.68 16.92
C ARG A 63 -5.25 -10.96 15.65
N TYR A 64 -3.95 -10.88 15.40
CA TYR A 64 -3.37 -10.13 14.28
C TYR A 64 -2.52 -11.01 13.36
N THR A 65 -2.41 -12.31 13.61
CA THR A 65 -1.64 -13.21 12.74
C THR A 65 -2.50 -13.76 11.62
N VAL A 66 -2.03 -13.67 10.36
CA VAL A 66 -2.67 -14.34 9.22
C VAL A 66 -2.73 -15.85 9.52
N PRO A 67 -3.90 -16.50 9.34
CA PRO A 67 -4.04 -17.91 9.66
C PRO A 67 -3.11 -18.78 8.81
N GLN A 68 -2.64 -19.87 9.40
CA GLN A 68 -1.85 -20.88 8.69
C GLN A 68 -2.73 -21.61 7.67
N PHE A 69 -2.25 -21.69 6.43
CA PHE A 69 -2.95 -22.35 5.33
C PHE A 69 -2.41 -23.76 5.09
N ASP A 70 -3.27 -24.65 4.62
CA ASP A 70 -2.91 -26.03 4.27
C ASP A 70 -2.46 -26.08 2.80
N GLU A 71 -1.15 -26.10 2.58
CA GLU A 71 -0.51 -26.15 1.25
C GLU A 71 -1.13 -27.23 0.35
N SER A 72 -1.47 -28.40 0.92
CA SER A 72 -2.02 -29.53 0.14
C SER A 72 -3.40 -29.26 -0.47
N LYS A 73 -4.08 -28.20 -0.02
CA LYS A 73 -5.38 -27.76 -0.54
C LYS A 73 -5.26 -26.62 -1.55
N ILE A 74 -4.07 -26.05 -1.72
CA ILE A 74 -3.86 -24.89 -2.59
C ILE A 74 -3.80 -25.35 -4.05
N LYS A 75 -4.64 -24.72 -4.87
CA LYS A 75 -4.71 -24.95 -6.31
C LYS A 75 -4.45 -23.67 -7.09
N ASN A 76 -3.88 -23.81 -8.28
CA ASN A 76 -3.91 -22.76 -9.30
C ASN A 76 -5.37 -22.52 -9.73
N ILE A 77 -5.70 -21.32 -10.19
CA ILE A 77 -7.03 -21.01 -10.75
C ILE A 77 -7.16 -21.73 -12.10
N PRO A 78 -8.06 -22.73 -12.26
CA PRO A 78 -8.08 -23.54 -13.48
C PRO A 78 -8.37 -22.75 -14.76
N SER A 79 -9.07 -21.62 -14.63
CA SER A 79 -9.41 -20.73 -15.74
C SER A 79 -8.36 -19.64 -16.03
N ALA A 80 -7.32 -19.49 -15.19
CA ALA A 80 -6.24 -18.54 -15.42
C ALA A 80 -5.24 -19.08 -16.46
N LYS A 81 -5.71 -19.16 -17.70
CA LYS A 81 -4.93 -19.58 -18.86
C LYS A 81 -4.72 -18.39 -19.80
N GLY A 82 -3.53 -18.30 -20.37
CA GLY A 82 -3.15 -17.28 -21.33
C GLY A 82 -2.19 -17.82 -22.39
N TYR A 83 -1.55 -16.93 -23.14
CA TYR A 83 -0.57 -17.32 -24.15
C TYR A 83 0.72 -16.55 -23.93
N ASP A 84 1.85 -17.26 -24.03
CA ASP A 84 3.18 -16.63 -24.02
C ASP A 84 3.45 -15.85 -25.32
N GLU A 85 4.61 -15.20 -25.42
CA GLU A 85 5.03 -14.47 -26.63
C GLU A 85 5.15 -15.36 -27.88
N LEU A 86 5.31 -16.68 -27.71
CA LEU A 86 5.43 -17.66 -28.78
C LEU A 86 4.06 -18.25 -29.19
N GLY A 87 2.99 -17.89 -28.48
CA GLY A 87 1.63 -18.38 -28.70
C GLY A 87 1.34 -19.74 -28.08
N ASN A 88 2.18 -20.23 -27.15
CA ASN A 88 1.91 -21.45 -26.38
C ASN A 88 0.91 -21.14 -25.26
N LEU A 89 -0.01 -22.08 -25.01
CA LEU A 89 -0.94 -21.97 -23.89
C LEU A 89 -0.18 -22.16 -22.57
N ILE A 90 -0.32 -21.22 -21.65
CA ILE A 90 0.34 -21.22 -20.35
C ILE A 90 -0.65 -20.98 -19.21
N ASP A 91 -0.22 -21.33 -17.99
CA ASP A 91 -0.90 -20.98 -16.75
C ASP A 91 -0.37 -19.63 -16.30
N LEU A 92 -1.28 -18.68 -16.10
CA LEU A 92 -0.94 -17.32 -15.67
C LEU A 92 -0.75 -17.29 -14.16
N ASP A 93 0.19 -16.47 -13.71
CA ASP A 93 0.16 -15.96 -12.35
C ASP A 93 -1.00 -14.98 -12.21
N VAL A 94 -1.75 -15.04 -11.11
CA VAL A 94 -2.80 -14.08 -10.75
C VAL A 94 -2.56 -13.57 -9.34
N TRP A 95 -2.38 -12.25 -9.19
CA TRP A 95 -2.02 -11.64 -7.90
C TRP A 95 -3.09 -10.66 -7.40
N ASP A 96 -2.75 -9.38 -7.28
CA ASP A 96 -3.63 -8.34 -6.73
C ASP A 96 -5.02 -8.40 -7.36
N THR A 97 -6.02 -8.58 -6.52
CA THR A 97 -7.41 -8.75 -6.93
C THR A 97 -8.35 -7.86 -6.14
N TRP A 98 -9.44 -7.47 -6.79
CA TRP A 98 -10.52 -6.68 -6.20
C TRP A 98 -11.88 -7.09 -6.77
N PRO A 99 -12.90 -7.27 -5.92
CA PRO A 99 -14.25 -7.55 -6.40
C PRO A 99 -14.86 -6.33 -7.09
N LEU A 100 -15.86 -6.57 -7.94
CA LEU A 100 -16.85 -5.55 -8.26
C LEU A 100 -17.66 -5.26 -6.99
N GLN A 101 -17.67 -4.01 -6.54
CA GLN A 101 -18.30 -3.60 -5.29
C GLN A 101 -19.49 -2.67 -5.52
N ASN A 102 -20.42 -2.62 -4.57
CA ASN A 102 -21.37 -1.53 -4.46
C ASN A 102 -20.66 -0.29 -3.87
N ALA A 103 -21.32 0.87 -3.90
CA ALA A 103 -20.75 2.12 -3.39
C ALA A 103 -20.38 2.10 -1.88
N ASP A 104 -20.92 1.15 -1.11
CA ASP A 104 -20.60 0.96 0.32
C ASP A 104 -19.43 -0.01 0.57
N GLY A 105 -18.85 -0.57 -0.50
CA GLY A 105 -17.76 -1.55 -0.46
C GLY A 105 -18.21 -3.01 -0.39
N THR A 106 -19.50 -3.32 -0.25
CA THR A 106 -19.96 -4.73 -0.28
C THR A 106 -19.81 -5.31 -1.69
N VAL A 107 -19.65 -6.64 -1.82
CA VAL A 107 -19.56 -7.29 -3.14
C VAL A 107 -20.86 -7.10 -3.92
N ALA A 108 -20.75 -6.62 -5.15
CA ALA A 108 -21.90 -6.39 -6.02
C ALA A 108 -22.45 -7.70 -6.61
N ASN A 109 -23.77 -7.71 -6.82
CA ASN A 109 -24.45 -8.74 -7.60
C ASN A 109 -24.63 -8.24 -9.03
N TYR A 110 -23.82 -8.73 -9.96
CA TYR A 110 -23.99 -8.44 -11.39
C TYR A 110 -24.78 -9.57 -12.05
N ASN A 111 -26.10 -9.40 -12.20
CA ASN A 111 -26.98 -10.37 -12.88
C ASN A 111 -26.85 -11.83 -12.40
N GLY A 112 -26.69 -12.03 -11.08
CA GLY A 112 -26.53 -13.35 -10.45
C GLY A 112 -25.08 -13.84 -10.38
N TYR A 113 -24.11 -12.97 -10.65
CA TYR A 113 -22.67 -13.27 -10.60
C TYR A 113 -21.95 -12.40 -9.58
N GLN A 114 -20.88 -12.97 -9.02
CA GLN A 114 -19.80 -12.22 -8.41
C GLN A 114 -18.69 -12.07 -9.45
N ILE A 115 -18.15 -10.86 -9.56
CA ILE A 115 -17.04 -10.53 -10.46
C ILE A 115 -15.85 -10.09 -9.62
N VAL A 116 -14.66 -10.56 -9.99
CA VAL A 116 -13.37 -10.16 -9.45
C VAL A 116 -12.47 -9.76 -10.61
N PHE A 117 -11.83 -8.61 -10.49
CA PHE A 117 -10.74 -8.22 -11.36
C PHE A 117 -9.42 -8.63 -10.70
N GLY A 118 -8.45 -9.02 -11.52
CA GLY A 118 -7.14 -9.40 -11.01
C GLY A 118 -6.04 -9.07 -12.01
N LEU A 119 -4.89 -8.71 -11.49
CA LEU A 119 -3.67 -8.66 -12.28
C LEU A 119 -3.25 -10.08 -12.63
N ALA A 120 -2.98 -10.33 -13.90
CA ALA A 120 -2.46 -11.62 -14.34
C ALA A 120 -1.45 -11.46 -15.49
N GLY A 121 -0.56 -12.45 -15.58
CA GLY A 121 0.54 -12.42 -16.53
C GLY A 121 1.33 -13.71 -16.63
N ASP A 122 2.18 -13.74 -17.65
CA ASP A 122 3.19 -14.76 -17.86
C ASP A 122 4.20 -14.78 -16.68
N PRO A 123 4.31 -15.89 -15.94
CA PRO A 123 5.24 -16.01 -14.81
C PRO A 123 6.71 -15.74 -15.17
N ASP A 124 7.10 -15.95 -16.43
CA ASP A 124 8.47 -15.75 -16.91
C ASP A 124 8.77 -14.28 -17.26
N ARG A 125 7.75 -13.41 -17.25
CA ARG A 125 7.85 -11.99 -17.66
C ARG A 125 7.26 -11.09 -16.58
N GLY A 126 8.09 -10.61 -15.67
CA GLY A 126 7.66 -9.78 -14.54
C GLY A 126 6.90 -8.49 -14.89
N TRP A 127 7.04 -7.99 -16.13
CA TRP A 127 6.33 -6.82 -16.66
C TRP A 127 5.05 -7.15 -17.43
N ASP A 128 4.70 -8.43 -17.62
CA ASP A 128 3.44 -8.83 -18.24
C ASP A 128 2.32 -8.65 -17.21
N THR A 129 1.83 -7.43 -17.07
CA THR A 129 0.86 -7.07 -16.03
C THR A 129 -0.38 -6.46 -16.68
N PHE A 130 -1.43 -7.26 -16.81
CA PHE A 130 -2.70 -6.84 -17.40
C PHE A 130 -3.89 -7.26 -16.55
N ILE A 131 -4.99 -6.52 -16.67
CA ILE A 131 -6.19 -6.78 -15.87
C ILE A 131 -7.06 -7.82 -16.57
N TYR A 132 -7.35 -8.90 -15.86
CA TYR A 132 -8.29 -9.94 -16.26
C TYR A 132 -9.57 -9.85 -15.41
N MET A 133 -10.68 -10.29 -15.99
CA MET A 133 -11.97 -10.36 -15.29
C MET A 133 -12.35 -11.82 -15.02
N PHE A 134 -12.40 -12.19 -13.75
CA PHE A 134 -12.88 -13.48 -13.26
C PHE A 134 -14.31 -13.36 -12.73
N TYR A 135 -15.09 -14.44 -12.84
CA TYR A 135 -16.47 -14.44 -12.36
C TYR A 135 -16.95 -15.83 -11.97
N LYS A 136 -17.91 -15.89 -11.05
CA LYS A 136 -18.64 -17.11 -10.67
C LYS A 136 -20.09 -16.79 -10.35
N LYS A 137 -20.96 -17.81 -10.30
CA LYS A 137 -22.35 -17.61 -9.85
C LYS A 137 -22.36 -17.34 -8.34
N ILE A 138 -23.32 -16.52 -7.92
CA ILE A 138 -23.58 -16.34 -6.48
C ILE A 138 -23.99 -17.68 -5.88
N GLY A 139 -23.40 -18.02 -4.72
CA GLY A 139 -23.58 -19.29 -4.02
C GLY A 139 -22.51 -20.34 -4.32
N ASP A 140 -21.78 -20.24 -5.43
CA ASP A 140 -20.59 -21.06 -5.66
C ASP A 140 -19.44 -20.55 -4.77
N THR A 141 -18.61 -21.42 -4.20
CA THR A 141 -17.51 -20.98 -3.30
C THR A 141 -16.13 -21.49 -3.73
N GLY A 142 -16.04 -22.68 -4.32
CA GLY A 142 -14.75 -23.30 -4.64
C GLY A 142 -13.99 -22.62 -5.80
N ILE A 143 -12.66 -22.73 -5.78
CA ILE A 143 -11.78 -22.13 -6.80
C ILE A 143 -12.13 -22.53 -8.24
N ASP A 144 -12.59 -23.78 -8.43
CA ASP A 144 -12.96 -24.34 -9.72
C ASP A 144 -14.20 -23.65 -10.35
N SER A 145 -14.95 -22.85 -9.56
CA SER A 145 -16.11 -22.07 -10.03
C SER A 145 -15.72 -20.76 -10.72
N TRP A 146 -14.52 -20.24 -10.47
CA TRP A 146 -14.03 -19.01 -11.09
C TRP A 146 -13.74 -19.26 -12.56
N LYS A 147 -14.57 -18.68 -13.42
CA LYS A 147 -14.33 -18.57 -14.86
C LYS A 147 -13.54 -17.31 -15.17
N ASN A 148 -12.83 -17.32 -16.28
CA ASN A 148 -12.05 -16.18 -16.77
C ASN A 148 -12.70 -15.63 -18.05
N ALA A 149 -13.08 -14.35 -18.05
CA ALA A 149 -13.62 -13.65 -19.21
C ALA A 149 -12.53 -13.06 -20.13
N GLY A 150 -11.26 -13.27 -19.79
CA GLY A 150 -10.09 -12.76 -20.49
C GLY A 150 -9.64 -11.38 -20.00
N ARG A 151 -8.69 -10.79 -20.74
CA ARG A 151 -8.26 -9.41 -20.53
C ARG A 151 -9.44 -8.46 -20.64
N VAL A 152 -9.50 -7.48 -19.75
CA VAL A 152 -10.48 -6.39 -19.79
C VAL A 152 -10.24 -5.50 -21.00
N PHE A 153 -8.97 -5.18 -21.25
CA PHE A 153 -8.55 -4.27 -22.31
C PHE A 153 -7.90 -5.01 -23.47
N LYS A 154 -8.17 -4.55 -24.69
CA LYS A 154 -7.41 -4.92 -25.89
C LYS A 154 -6.23 -3.96 -26.01
N ASP A 155 -5.13 -4.41 -26.63
CA ASP A 155 -3.96 -3.54 -26.85
C ASP A 155 -4.28 -2.27 -27.64
N THR A 156 -5.33 -2.31 -28.48
CA THR A 156 -5.79 -1.17 -29.27
C THR A 156 -6.63 -0.18 -28.49
N ASP A 157 -7.14 -0.53 -27.31
CA ASP A 157 -8.07 0.31 -26.55
C ASP A 157 -7.42 1.60 -26.05
N LYS A 158 -6.14 1.54 -25.65
CA LYS A 158 -5.34 2.71 -25.22
C LYS A 158 -5.18 3.80 -26.29
N PHE A 159 -5.49 3.49 -27.55
CA PHE A 159 -5.43 4.43 -28.68
C PHE A 159 -6.80 4.95 -29.13
N LYS A 160 -7.91 4.49 -28.50
CA LYS A 160 -9.27 4.88 -28.88
C LYS A 160 -9.65 6.28 -28.43
N SER A 161 -9.05 6.78 -27.34
CA SER A 161 -9.22 8.15 -26.88
C SER A 161 -8.05 9.04 -27.32
N ASP A 162 -8.26 10.35 -27.27
CA ASP A 162 -7.21 11.35 -27.50
C ASP A 162 -6.31 11.60 -26.28
N ASP A 163 -6.44 10.75 -25.26
CA ASP A 163 -5.68 10.85 -24.02
C ASP A 163 -4.18 10.54 -24.27
N PRO A 164 -3.28 11.51 -24.11
CA PRO A 164 -1.86 11.32 -24.39
C PRO A 164 -1.16 10.43 -23.36
N VAL A 165 -1.70 10.31 -22.14
CA VAL A 165 -1.12 9.47 -21.09
C VAL A 165 -1.48 8.01 -21.33
N LEU A 166 -2.71 7.71 -21.76
CA LEU A 166 -3.13 6.34 -22.09
C LEU A 166 -2.31 5.72 -23.23
N ARG A 167 -1.97 6.50 -24.26
CA ARG A 167 -1.25 6.00 -25.45
C ARG A 167 0.10 5.34 -25.14
N ASN A 168 0.73 5.72 -24.02
CA ASN A 168 2.02 5.20 -23.58
C ASN A 168 1.90 4.09 -22.51
N GLN A 169 0.69 3.62 -22.23
CA GLN A 169 0.47 2.50 -21.30
C GLN A 169 1.23 1.25 -21.74
N ALA A 170 2.08 0.75 -20.84
CA ALA A 170 2.79 -0.51 -20.98
C ALA A 170 2.14 -1.60 -20.12
N GLU A 171 1.68 -1.24 -18.93
CA GLU A 171 1.09 -2.16 -17.95
C GLU A 171 -0.21 -1.59 -17.37
N GLU A 172 -1.10 -2.49 -16.94
CA GLU A 172 -2.34 -2.17 -16.23
C GLU A 172 -2.23 -2.70 -14.81
N TRP A 173 -2.02 -1.80 -13.84
CA TRP A 173 -1.84 -2.12 -12.42
C TRP A 173 -3.16 -1.94 -11.63
N SER A 174 -3.12 -2.31 -10.34
CA SER A 174 -4.29 -2.48 -9.47
C SER A 174 -5.18 -1.24 -9.31
N GLY A 175 -6.38 -1.47 -8.76
CA GLY A 175 -7.34 -0.43 -8.42
C GLY A 175 -8.61 -0.99 -7.77
N SER A 176 -9.77 -0.54 -8.23
CA SER A 176 -11.10 -0.93 -7.71
C SER A 176 -12.15 -0.94 -8.81
N ALA A 177 -13.30 -1.56 -8.56
CA ALA A 177 -14.42 -1.56 -9.49
C ALA A 177 -15.74 -1.36 -8.74
N THR A 178 -16.61 -0.50 -9.26
CA THR A 178 -17.93 -0.24 -8.70
C THR A 178 -19.04 -0.59 -9.69
N LEU A 179 -20.12 -1.16 -9.17
CA LEU A 179 -21.39 -1.30 -9.90
C LEU A 179 -22.19 -0.02 -9.69
N THR A 180 -22.34 0.76 -10.75
CA THR A 180 -23.08 2.03 -10.70
C THR A 180 -24.58 1.80 -10.51
N GLU A 181 -25.31 2.82 -10.06
CA GLU A 181 -26.76 2.74 -9.87
C GLU A 181 -27.53 2.38 -11.15
N ASP A 182 -27.02 2.76 -12.33
CA ASP A 182 -27.58 2.40 -13.63
C ASP A 182 -27.08 1.04 -14.17
N GLY A 183 -26.41 0.25 -13.33
CA GLY A 183 -26.02 -1.13 -13.60
C GLY A 183 -24.79 -1.28 -14.50
N LYS A 184 -23.89 -0.29 -14.50
CA LYS A 184 -22.63 -0.32 -15.26
C LYS A 184 -21.48 -0.75 -14.40
N VAL A 185 -20.56 -1.49 -15.01
CA VAL A 185 -19.27 -1.83 -14.40
C VAL A 185 -18.31 -0.68 -14.65
N ARG A 186 -17.98 0.08 -13.60
CA ARG A 186 -17.02 1.17 -13.66
C ARG A 186 -15.71 0.73 -13.00
N LEU A 187 -14.65 0.65 -13.79
CA LEU A 187 -13.32 0.24 -13.34
C LEU A 187 -12.45 1.48 -13.10
N PHE A 188 -11.69 1.45 -12.01
CA PHE A 188 -10.58 2.36 -11.73
C PHE A 188 -9.32 1.52 -11.58
N TYR A 189 -8.24 1.94 -12.21
CA TYR A 189 -6.99 1.18 -12.22
C TYR A 189 -5.80 2.10 -12.45
N THR A 190 -4.62 1.53 -12.38
CA THR A 190 -3.37 2.27 -12.57
C THR A 190 -2.83 2.04 -13.97
N ASN A 191 -2.75 3.11 -14.76
CA ASN A 191 -2.00 3.10 -16.00
C ASN A 191 -0.51 3.28 -15.68
N ARG A 192 0.32 2.28 -15.99
CA ARG A 192 1.77 2.40 -15.85
C ARG A 192 2.44 2.47 -17.22
N HIS A 193 3.27 3.49 -17.41
CA HIS A 193 4.16 3.61 -18.57
C HIS A 193 5.36 2.68 -18.44
N GLY A 194 6.03 2.42 -19.56
CA GLY A 194 7.28 1.66 -19.55
C GLY A 194 8.38 2.32 -18.71
N TRP A 195 9.44 1.56 -18.46
CA TRP A 195 10.67 2.07 -17.86
C TRP A 195 11.78 2.09 -18.92
N ASP A 196 12.11 3.29 -19.39
CA ASP A 196 13.22 3.57 -20.31
C ASP A 196 13.74 5.00 -20.07
N PRO A 197 14.60 5.19 -19.06
CA PRO A 197 15.13 6.50 -18.69
C PRO A 197 15.89 7.21 -19.82
N ALA A 198 16.44 6.48 -20.79
CA ALA A 198 17.14 7.06 -21.95
C ALA A 198 16.20 7.82 -22.90
N HIS A 199 14.91 7.52 -22.84
CA HIS A 199 13.86 8.18 -23.61
C HIS A 199 12.83 8.90 -22.72
N ASN A 200 13.21 9.23 -21.48
CA ASN A 200 12.38 9.91 -20.48
C ASN A 200 11.10 9.15 -20.07
N PHE A 201 11.16 7.82 -20.05
CA PHE A 201 10.11 6.98 -19.48
C PHE A 201 10.57 6.44 -18.12
N TYR A 202 9.90 6.84 -17.04
CA TYR A 202 10.30 6.51 -15.68
C TYR A 202 9.23 5.69 -14.94
N GLY A 203 8.46 4.87 -15.65
CA GLY A 203 7.40 4.07 -15.03
C GLY A 203 6.26 4.91 -14.45
N LYS A 204 5.91 6.03 -15.10
CA LYS A 204 4.83 6.94 -14.67
C LYS A 204 3.56 6.16 -14.36
N GLN A 205 3.02 6.36 -13.16
CA GLN A 205 1.75 5.80 -12.72
C GLN A 205 0.67 6.87 -12.81
N THR A 206 -0.53 6.50 -13.25
CA THR A 206 -1.64 7.44 -13.45
C THR A 206 -2.96 6.77 -13.12
N LEU A 207 -3.74 7.39 -12.24
CA LEU A 207 -5.08 6.93 -11.90
C LEU A 207 -5.96 7.03 -13.15
N THR A 208 -6.61 5.95 -13.52
CA THR A 208 -7.29 5.79 -14.81
C THR A 208 -8.64 5.12 -14.62
N THR A 209 -9.63 5.45 -15.45
CA THR A 209 -10.95 4.80 -15.44
C THR A 209 -11.42 4.36 -16.81
N ALA A 210 -12.28 3.34 -16.84
CA ALA A 210 -13.10 2.96 -17.99
C ALA A 210 -14.43 2.36 -17.53
N GLN A 211 -15.47 2.48 -18.35
CA GLN A 211 -16.66 1.65 -18.25
C GLN A 211 -16.44 0.35 -19.02
N ILE A 212 -16.73 -0.78 -18.37
CA ILE A 212 -16.55 -2.12 -18.94
C ILE A 212 -17.92 -2.64 -19.37
N ASN A 213 -18.07 -2.88 -20.67
CA ASN A 213 -19.30 -3.43 -21.23
C ASN A 213 -19.25 -4.95 -21.16
N VAL A 214 -20.07 -5.53 -20.27
CA VAL A 214 -20.12 -6.96 -20.00
C VAL A 214 -21.50 -7.52 -20.37
N SER A 215 -21.54 -8.54 -21.22
CA SER A 215 -22.76 -9.30 -21.51
C SER A 215 -22.67 -10.73 -21.00
N GLU A 216 -23.83 -11.33 -20.77
CA GLU A 216 -23.96 -12.78 -20.61
C GLU A 216 -24.19 -13.40 -22.00
N GLN A 217 -23.21 -14.18 -22.48
CA GLN A 217 -23.27 -14.90 -23.75
C GLN A 217 -23.69 -16.36 -23.53
N GLY A 218 -24.93 -16.69 -23.89
CA GLY A 218 -25.49 -18.02 -23.61
C GLY A 218 -25.72 -18.25 -22.12
N SER A 219 -25.95 -19.50 -21.70
CA SER A 219 -26.17 -19.79 -20.28
C SER A 219 -24.84 -19.81 -19.51
N ASN A 220 -24.73 -18.99 -18.47
CA ASN A 220 -23.66 -19.05 -17.46
C ASN A 220 -22.27 -18.55 -17.89
N THR A 221 -22.16 -17.71 -18.91
CA THR A 221 -20.86 -17.19 -19.40
C THR A 221 -20.88 -15.69 -19.57
N LEU A 222 -20.08 -14.96 -18.78
CA LEU A 222 -19.84 -13.53 -18.97
C LEU A 222 -18.71 -13.29 -19.95
N LYS A 223 -18.82 -12.19 -20.70
CA LYS A 223 -17.81 -11.73 -21.65
C LYS A 223 -17.66 -10.21 -21.60
N VAL A 224 -16.42 -9.73 -21.69
CA VAL A 224 -16.14 -8.32 -21.98
C VAL A 224 -16.34 -8.06 -23.48
N ASP A 225 -17.36 -7.28 -23.82
CA ASP A 225 -17.65 -6.90 -25.22
C ASP A 225 -16.76 -5.75 -25.69
N GLY A 226 -16.39 -4.87 -24.77
CA GLY A 226 -15.49 -3.75 -24.99
C GLY A 226 -15.54 -2.76 -23.84
N ILE A 227 -14.95 -1.59 -24.07
CA ILE A 227 -14.90 -0.50 -23.10
C ILE A 227 -15.46 0.79 -23.71
N GLU A 228 -15.82 1.72 -22.85
CA GLU A 228 -16.10 3.11 -23.19
C GLU A 228 -15.65 4.03 -22.05
N ASP A 229 -15.68 5.34 -22.30
CA ASP A 229 -15.29 6.35 -21.31
C ASP A 229 -13.91 6.10 -20.66
N HIS A 230 -12.94 5.71 -21.50
CA HIS A 230 -11.58 5.36 -21.09
C HIS A 230 -10.67 6.59 -21.05
N LYS A 231 -10.25 6.98 -19.86
CA LYS A 231 -9.53 8.23 -19.61
C LYS A 231 -8.67 8.18 -18.35
N SER A 232 -7.59 8.95 -18.38
CA SER A 232 -6.76 9.29 -17.22
C SER A 232 -7.48 10.31 -16.34
N ILE A 233 -7.28 10.21 -15.03
CA ILE A 233 -7.89 11.08 -14.02
C ILE A 233 -6.84 11.96 -13.36
N PHE A 234 -5.75 11.37 -12.87
CA PHE A 234 -4.78 12.07 -12.03
C PHE A 234 -3.40 11.43 -12.06
N ASP A 235 -2.36 12.26 -12.18
CA ASP A 235 -0.96 11.86 -12.32
C ASP A 235 -0.01 12.60 -11.36
N GLY A 236 -0.54 13.15 -10.26
CA GLY A 236 0.18 13.94 -9.25
C GLY A 236 0.02 15.46 -9.48
N ASP A 237 0.16 16.26 -8.42
CA ASP A 237 -0.01 17.73 -8.48
C ASP A 237 1.19 18.52 -7.95
N GLU A 238 2.29 17.84 -7.65
CA GLU A 238 3.54 18.35 -7.06
C GLU A 238 3.44 18.89 -5.64
N LYS A 239 2.24 19.30 -5.22
CA LYS A 239 1.95 19.99 -3.96
C LYS A 239 1.49 19.04 -2.88
N PHE A 240 0.43 18.28 -3.14
CA PHE A 240 -0.09 17.29 -2.18
C PHE A 240 0.43 15.90 -2.51
N TYR A 241 0.66 15.62 -3.79
CA TYR A 241 1.13 14.33 -4.27
C TYR A 241 2.29 14.49 -5.23
N GLN A 242 3.35 13.70 -4.99
CA GLN A 242 4.56 13.68 -5.81
C GLN A 242 4.22 13.35 -7.28
N THR A 243 4.90 13.98 -8.23
CA THR A 243 4.87 13.57 -9.64
C THR A 243 6.10 12.72 -10.00
N VAL A 244 5.98 11.92 -11.06
CA VAL A 244 7.13 11.15 -11.58
C VAL A 244 8.34 12.02 -11.92
N GLU A 245 8.10 13.27 -12.36
CA GLU A 245 9.17 14.23 -12.69
C GLU A 245 9.90 14.70 -11.43
N GLN A 246 9.19 14.92 -10.32
CA GLN A 246 9.82 15.27 -9.05
C GLN A 246 10.68 14.13 -8.49
N ALA A 247 10.23 12.89 -8.65
CA ALA A 247 10.96 11.71 -8.20
C ALA A 247 12.23 11.47 -9.03
N PHE A 248 12.10 11.47 -10.36
CA PHE A 248 13.11 10.89 -11.26
C PHE A 248 13.67 11.85 -12.32
N GLY A 249 13.08 13.03 -12.51
CA GLY A 249 13.47 13.98 -13.56
C GLY A 249 14.89 14.52 -13.43
N ASN A 250 15.48 14.45 -12.23
CA ASN A 250 16.86 14.85 -11.96
C ASN A 250 17.88 13.70 -12.18
N GLY A 251 17.44 12.51 -12.57
CA GLY A 251 18.30 11.37 -12.87
C GLY A 251 18.78 10.55 -11.66
N ASP A 252 18.19 10.78 -10.48
CA ASP A 252 18.31 9.89 -9.32
C ASP A 252 17.11 8.93 -9.31
N TYR A 253 17.37 7.63 -9.30
CA TYR A 253 16.34 6.57 -9.33
C TYR A 253 16.35 5.72 -8.06
N SER A 254 16.94 6.23 -6.98
CA SER A 254 16.93 5.55 -5.67
C SER A 254 15.59 5.66 -4.93
N ASP A 255 14.75 6.60 -5.35
CA ASP A 255 13.40 6.86 -4.82
C ASP A 255 12.35 5.84 -5.28
N ASN A 256 11.23 5.73 -4.57
CA ASN A 256 10.10 4.88 -4.97
C ASN A 256 8.84 5.71 -5.24
N HIS A 257 8.71 6.20 -6.48
CA HIS A 257 7.50 6.90 -6.91
C HIS A 257 6.29 5.96 -6.99
N THR A 258 5.21 6.35 -6.31
CA THR A 258 3.93 5.64 -6.28
C THR A 258 2.78 6.61 -6.59
N LEU A 259 1.83 6.17 -7.43
CA LEU A 259 0.56 6.83 -7.66
C LEU A 259 -0.45 5.82 -8.25
N ARG A 260 -0.93 4.92 -7.40
CA ARG A 260 -1.61 3.70 -7.84
C ARG A 260 -2.75 3.27 -6.92
N ASP A 261 -3.37 2.15 -7.27
CA ASP A 261 -4.38 1.46 -6.48
C ASP A 261 -5.60 2.31 -6.12
N PRO A 262 -6.24 3.02 -7.08
CA PRO A 262 -7.39 3.86 -6.78
C PRO A 262 -8.59 3.04 -6.29
N HIS A 263 -9.00 3.29 -5.06
CA HIS A 263 -10.19 2.75 -4.39
C HIS A 263 -11.35 3.74 -4.45
N TYR A 264 -12.41 3.36 -5.14
CA TYR A 264 -13.63 4.16 -5.26
C TYR A 264 -14.49 4.12 -4.01
N ILE A 265 -15.01 5.28 -3.61
CA ILE A 265 -15.97 5.37 -2.51
C ILE A 265 -16.92 6.57 -2.70
N GLU A 266 -18.11 6.48 -2.12
CA GLU A 266 -19.07 7.58 -2.10
C GLU A 266 -19.44 7.99 -0.68
N GLU A 267 -19.63 9.30 -0.48
CA GLU A 267 -20.24 9.83 0.74
C GLU A 267 -21.16 11.00 0.40
N ASN A 268 -22.43 10.91 0.83
CA ASN A 268 -23.45 11.96 0.65
C ASN A 268 -23.61 12.44 -0.82
N GLY A 269 -23.49 11.53 -1.79
CA GLY A 269 -23.59 11.84 -3.23
C GLY A 269 -22.31 12.41 -3.84
N HIS A 270 -21.23 12.53 -3.09
CA HIS A 270 -19.90 12.86 -3.60
C HIS A 270 -19.10 11.59 -3.86
N LYS A 271 -18.29 11.61 -4.92
CA LYS A 271 -17.49 10.47 -5.38
C LYS A 271 -16.01 10.76 -5.16
N TYR A 272 -15.28 9.78 -4.64
CA TYR A 272 -13.87 9.93 -4.31
C TYR A 272 -13.05 8.73 -4.79
N LEU A 273 -11.76 8.98 -5.04
CA LEU A 273 -10.75 7.93 -5.13
C LEU A 273 -9.77 8.10 -3.98
N VAL A 274 -9.53 7.04 -3.22
CA VAL A 274 -8.44 6.91 -2.25
C VAL A 274 -7.36 6.04 -2.86
N PHE A 275 -6.10 6.46 -2.83
CA PHE A 275 -5.04 5.83 -3.63
C PHE A 275 -3.70 5.85 -2.90
N GLU A 276 -2.80 4.95 -3.28
CA GLU A 276 -1.41 4.99 -2.84
C GLU A 276 -0.68 6.10 -3.60
N ALA A 277 0.11 6.89 -2.87
CA ALA A 277 0.90 7.98 -3.40
C ALA A 277 2.15 8.24 -2.55
N ASN A 278 2.92 9.25 -2.91
CA ASN A 278 3.93 9.89 -2.07
C ASN A 278 3.51 11.34 -1.78
N THR A 279 3.88 11.86 -0.62
CA THR A 279 3.59 13.27 -0.24
C THR A 279 4.23 14.25 -1.21
N GLY A 280 3.56 15.37 -1.49
CA GLY A 280 4.08 16.49 -2.27
C GLY A 280 4.71 17.60 -1.40
N THR A 281 5.12 18.68 -2.06
CA THR A 281 5.89 19.79 -1.46
C THR A 281 5.19 20.55 -0.32
N GLU A 282 3.86 20.52 -0.24
CA GLU A 282 3.05 21.23 0.75
C GLU A 282 2.50 20.31 1.86
N THR A 283 2.75 18.99 1.80
CA THR A 283 2.22 18.00 2.74
C THR A 283 3.29 17.12 3.38
N GLY A 284 4.50 17.68 3.55
CA GLY A 284 5.61 17.01 4.22
C GLY A 284 6.47 16.18 3.27
N TYR A 285 7.05 16.83 2.27
CA TYR A 285 7.91 16.18 1.26
C TYR A 285 9.11 15.45 1.85
N GLN A 286 9.64 14.50 1.07
CA GLN A 286 10.88 13.81 1.39
C GLN A 286 12.09 14.76 1.42
N GLY A 287 13.17 14.33 2.08
CA GLY A 287 14.43 15.05 2.19
C GLY A 287 14.99 15.01 3.61
N GLU A 288 16.20 15.54 3.80
CA GLU A 288 16.89 15.47 5.10
C GLU A 288 16.12 16.14 6.24
N GLU A 289 15.43 17.26 5.95
CA GLU A 289 14.63 17.99 6.94
C GLU A 289 13.47 17.15 7.50
N SER A 290 12.97 16.16 6.74
CA SER A 290 11.90 15.26 7.20
C SER A 290 12.28 14.50 8.46
N LEU A 291 13.57 14.16 8.63
CA LEU A 291 14.06 13.42 9.79
C LEU A 291 13.98 14.22 11.10
N PHE A 292 13.75 15.53 11.04
CA PHE A 292 13.71 16.43 12.19
C PHE A 292 12.27 16.82 12.60
N ASN A 293 11.26 16.29 11.89
CA ASN A 293 9.86 16.56 12.20
C ASN A 293 9.31 15.59 13.26
N LYS A 294 9.02 16.09 14.46
CA LYS A 294 8.47 15.31 15.58
C LYS A 294 7.14 14.61 15.26
N ALA A 295 6.34 15.15 14.33
CA ALA A 295 5.07 14.56 13.93
C ALA A 295 5.21 13.12 13.41
N TYR A 296 6.32 12.82 12.72
CA TYR A 296 6.58 11.51 12.13
C TYR A 296 7.06 10.47 13.15
N TYR A 297 7.56 10.93 14.31
CA TYR A 297 8.03 10.05 15.38
C TYR A 297 6.91 9.72 16.35
N GLY A 298 6.02 10.68 16.63
CA GLY A 298 5.03 10.54 17.70
C GLY A 298 5.68 10.34 19.06
N GLY A 299 4.92 9.80 20.01
CA GLY A 299 5.44 9.51 21.35
C GLY A 299 5.84 10.77 22.15
N SER A 300 6.91 10.67 22.93
CA SER A 300 7.43 11.78 23.77
C SER A 300 8.63 12.46 23.13
N ASP A 301 8.97 13.68 23.55
CA ASP A 301 10.19 14.36 23.12
C ASP A 301 11.47 13.53 23.39
N VAL A 302 11.47 12.74 24.48
CA VAL A 302 12.58 11.84 24.80
C VAL A 302 12.69 10.72 23.77
N PHE A 303 11.55 10.15 23.35
CA PHE A 303 11.52 9.15 22.28
C PHE A 303 12.04 9.75 20.97
N PHE A 304 11.51 10.90 20.55
CA PHE A 304 11.95 11.61 19.36
C PHE A 304 13.47 11.83 19.33
N GLN A 305 14.05 12.40 20.39
CA GLN A 305 15.49 12.69 20.42
C GLN A 305 16.37 11.44 20.40
N ASN A 306 15.89 10.33 20.94
CA ASN A 306 16.63 9.08 20.95
C ASN A 306 16.52 8.35 19.60
N GLU A 307 15.30 8.23 19.08
CA GLU A 307 15.04 7.56 17.81
C GLU A 307 15.65 8.31 16.63
N LYS A 308 15.50 9.65 16.58
CA LYS A 308 16.16 10.49 15.57
C LYS A 308 17.68 10.32 15.61
N SER A 309 18.28 10.38 16.81
CA SER A 309 19.73 10.22 16.95
C SER A 309 20.20 8.85 16.47
N LYS A 310 19.41 7.80 16.69
CA LYS A 310 19.70 6.44 16.21
C LYS A 310 19.59 6.37 14.69
N LEU A 311 18.48 6.87 14.14
CA LEU A 311 18.21 6.85 12.69
C LEU A 311 19.28 7.61 11.90
N LEU A 312 19.68 8.80 12.37
CA LEU A 312 20.73 9.62 11.73
C LEU A 312 22.11 8.95 11.69
N GLN A 313 22.38 7.99 12.58
CA GLN A 313 23.62 7.21 12.63
C GLN A 313 23.46 5.82 11.99
N SER A 314 22.26 5.46 11.55
CA SER A 314 21.93 4.15 11.00
C SER A 314 22.23 4.07 9.50
N PRO A 315 22.45 2.86 8.96
CA PRO A 315 22.53 2.66 7.50
C PRO A 315 21.19 2.91 6.79
N LYS A 316 20.06 3.02 7.52
CA LYS A 316 18.74 3.32 6.96
C LYS A 316 18.44 4.81 6.88
N LYS A 317 19.39 5.70 7.23
CA LYS A 317 19.21 7.16 7.17
C LYS A 317 18.71 7.60 5.79
N ASP A 318 19.43 7.24 4.74
CA ASP A 318 19.15 7.73 3.39
C ASP A 318 17.79 7.21 2.89
N LEU A 319 17.46 5.94 3.17
CA LEU A 319 16.13 5.39 2.88
C LEU A 319 15.01 6.12 3.64
N ALA A 320 15.24 6.47 4.91
CA ALA A 320 14.25 7.21 5.71
C ALA A 320 14.09 8.67 5.23
N GLN A 321 15.12 9.26 4.63
CA GLN A 321 15.02 10.61 4.07
C GLN A 321 14.10 10.64 2.85
N ILE A 322 14.14 9.60 2.02
CA ILE A 322 13.29 9.49 0.82
C ILE A 322 11.89 8.94 1.13
N SER A 323 11.75 8.12 2.19
CA SER A 323 10.47 7.52 2.60
C SER A 323 9.39 8.55 2.93
N ASN A 324 8.40 8.70 2.06
CA ASN A 324 7.32 9.68 2.19
C ASN A 324 5.97 9.20 1.61
N GLY A 325 5.72 7.88 1.64
CA GLY A 325 4.46 7.27 1.20
C GLY A 325 3.22 7.88 1.85
N ALA A 326 2.09 7.83 1.16
CA ALA A 326 0.85 8.49 1.51
C ALA A 326 -0.39 7.74 0.98
N LEU A 327 -1.47 7.76 1.76
CA LEU A 327 -2.80 7.38 1.30
C LEU A 327 -3.54 8.66 0.90
N GLY A 328 -3.61 8.90 -0.40
CA GLY A 328 -4.21 10.08 -1.00
C GLY A 328 -5.72 10.02 -1.11
N ILE A 329 -6.35 11.17 -1.36
CA ILE A 329 -7.77 11.26 -1.72
C ILE A 329 -7.99 12.40 -2.73
N ILE A 330 -8.82 12.14 -3.73
CA ILE A 330 -9.33 13.15 -4.66
C ILE A 330 -10.85 13.02 -4.75
N GLU A 331 -11.53 14.14 -4.97
CA GLU A 331 -12.93 14.15 -5.38
C GLU A 331 -13.01 14.07 -6.90
N ILE A 332 -13.96 13.29 -7.41
CA ILE A 332 -14.24 13.16 -8.85
C ILE A 332 -15.69 13.58 -9.15
N ASN A 333 -15.91 14.06 -10.38
CA ASN A 333 -17.23 14.44 -10.88
C ASN A 333 -18.10 13.21 -11.16
N ASP A 334 -19.38 13.44 -11.46
CA ASP A 334 -20.30 12.37 -11.84
C ASP A 334 -19.91 11.64 -13.12
N ASP A 335 -19.19 12.32 -14.01
CA ASP A 335 -18.59 11.74 -15.19
C ASP A 335 -17.21 11.12 -14.92
N TYR A 336 -16.80 10.99 -13.66
CA TYR A 336 -15.54 10.39 -13.22
C TYR A 336 -14.27 11.14 -13.64
N THR A 337 -14.37 12.41 -14.01
CA THR A 337 -13.20 13.30 -14.19
C THR A 337 -12.76 13.90 -12.84
N LEU A 338 -11.50 14.33 -12.72
CA LEU A 338 -11.00 15.00 -11.51
C LEU A 338 -11.82 16.26 -11.21
N LYS A 339 -12.29 16.39 -9.97
CA LYS A 339 -12.99 17.57 -9.47
C LYS A 339 -12.11 18.42 -8.58
N SER A 340 -11.46 17.81 -7.59
CA SER A 340 -10.51 18.51 -6.72
C SER A 340 -9.51 17.56 -6.08
N VAL A 341 -8.26 18.02 -6.00
CA VAL A 341 -7.20 17.36 -5.22
C VAL A 341 -7.35 17.76 -3.75
N MET A 342 -7.24 16.78 -2.85
CA MET A 342 -7.39 16.98 -1.40
C MET A 342 -6.09 16.60 -0.69
N LYS A 343 -5.98 16.92 0.61
CA LYS A 343 -4.82 16.52 1.39
C LYS A 343 -4.83 15.00 1.63
N PRO A 344 -3.65 14.35 1.75
CA PRO A 344 -3.56 12.94 2.13
C PRO A 344 -4.32 12.63 3.43
N LEU A 345 -4.86 11.42 3.53
CA LEU A 345 -5.53 10.93 4.74
C LEU A 345 -4.51 10.53 5.82
N VAL A 346 -3.46 9.82 5.39
CA VAL A 346 -2.39 9.26 6.22
C VAL A 346 -1.08 9.33 5.42
N ALA A 347 0.05 9.66 6.07
CA ALA A 347 1.40 9.56 5.50
C ALA A 347 2.33 8.70 6.35
N SER A 348 3.33 8.08 5.72
CA SER A 348 4.33 7.18 6.32
C SER A 348 5.74 7.77 6.33
N ASN A 349 5.85 9.10 6.43
CA ASN A 349 7.12 9.81 6.41
C ASN A 349 8.16 9.17 7.35
N THR A 350 9.36 8.98 6.82
CA THR A 350 10.50 8.29 7.45
C THR A 350 10.29 6.80 7.72
N VAL A 351 9.07 6.27 7.75
CA VAL A 351 8.79 4.86 8.03
C VAL A 351 9.03 4.02 6.79
N THR A 352 8.34 4.34 5.70
CA THR A 352 8.47 3.65 4.41
C THR A 352 7.93 4.54 3.29
N ASP A 353 8.38 4.23 2.09
CA ASP A 353 7.96 4.89 0.86
C ASP A 353 6.81 4.17 0.13
N GLU A 354 6.33 3.06 0.69
CA GLU A 354 5.36 2.19 0.03
C GLU A 354 4.28 1.69 1.00
N ILE A 355 3.07 2.19 0.81
CA ILE A 355 1.86 1.80 1.55
C ILE A 355 0.73 1.53 0.56
N GLU A 356 0.66 0.27 0.16
CA GLU A 356 -0.06 -0.20 -1.03
C GLU A 356 -1.52 -0.52 -0.73
N ARG A 357 -2.29 -0.73 -1.79
CA ARG A 357 -3.64 -1.30 -1.71
C ARG A 357 -4.56 -0.62 -0.69
N PRO A 358 -4.73 0.71 -0.76
CA PRO A 358 -5.71 1.39 0.06
C PRO A 358 -7.08 0.74 -0.11
N ASN A 359 -7.74 0.55 1.01
CA ASN A 359 -9.07 -0.02 1.07
C ASN A 359 -9.87 0.74 2.12
N ILE A 360 -11.02 1.29 1.73
CA ILE A 360 -11.79 2.17 2.61
C ILE A 360 -13.28 1.88 2.53
N PHE A 361 -13.93 1.79 3.68
CA PHE A 361 -15.38 1.64 3.73
C PHE A 361 -15.94 2.17 5.05
N LYS A 362 -17.25 2.42 5.06
CA LYS A 362 -18.00 2.83 6.25
C LYS A 362 -18.65 1.62 6.91
N LYS A 363 -18.43 1.45 8.21
CA LYS A 363 -19.10 0.43 9.03
C LYS A 363 -19.48 1.03 10.37
N ASP A 364 -20.72 0.82 10.81
CA ASP A 364 -21.25 1.31 12.10
C ASP A 364 -21.01 2.81 12.34
N GLY A 365 -21.15 3.62 11.29
CA GLY A 365 -20.95 5.06 11.34
C GLY A 365 -19.50 5.53 11.38
N LYS A 366 -18.52 4.61 11.28
CA LYS A 366 -17.09 4.92 11.24
C LYS A 366 -16.49 4.55 9.89
N TRP A 367 -15.43 5.28 9.51
CA TRP A 367 -14.64 5.04 8.32
C TRP A 367 -13.39 4.24 8.68
N TYR A 368 -13.20 3.10 8.03
CA TYR A 368 -12.03 2.24 8.20
C TYR A 368 -11.19 2.30 6.95
N LEU A 369 -9.90 2.62 7.10
CA LEU A 369 -8.91 2.73 6.03
C LEU A 369 -7.80 1.71 6.28
N PHE A 370 -7.50 0.88 5.30
CA PHE A 370 -6.45 -0.14 5.37
C PHE A 370 -5.42 0.05 4.26
N THR A 371 -4.22 -0.50 4.47
CA THR A 371 -3.14 -0.53 3.47
C THR A 371 -2.22 -1.72 3.74
N SER A 372 -1.76 -2.39 2.68
CA SER A 372 -0.72 -3.42 2.76
C SER A 372 0.67 -2.79 2.72
N SER A 373 1.63 -3.33 3.46
CA SER A 373 3.02 -2.84 3.39
C SER A 373 4.02 -3.92 3.74
N ARG A 374 5.27 -3.75 3.29
CA ARG A 374 6.37 -4.71 3.44
C ARG A 374 7.41 -4.19 4.42
N GLY A 375 7.75 -4.99 5.41
CA GLY A 375 8.82 -4.69 6.37
C GLY A 375 10.17 -4.46 5.69
N SER A 376 10.44 -5.15 4.56
CA SER A 376 11.64 -4.98 3.74
C SER A 376 11.84 -3.56 3.20
N LYS A 377 10.79 -2.75 3.13
CA LYS A 377 10.85 -1.34 2.71
C LYS A 377 10.73 -0.36 3.88
N MET A 378 10.73 -0.85 5.12
CA MET A 378 10.60 -0.03 6.32
C MET A 378 11.95 0.29 6.98
N THR A 379 12.01 1.42 7.67
CA THR A 379 13.20 1.86 8.41
C THR A 379 13.10 1.73 9.93
N ILE A 380 12.17 0.91 10.40
CA ILE A 380 11.95 0.63 11.82
C ILE A 380 12.87 -0.52 12.24
N ASP A 381 13.56 -0.36 13.37
CA ASP A 381 14.39 -1.43 13.92
C ASP A 381 13.51 -2.50 14.57
N GLY A 382 13.84 -3.77 14.31
CA GLY A 382 13.06 -4.91 14.78
C GLY A 382 11.95 -5.34 13.83
N ILE A 383 11.73 -4.61 12.73
CA ILE A 383 10.99 -5.07 11.56
C ILE A 383 12.01 -5.61 10.54
N ASP A 384 11.80 -6.83 10.06
CA ASP A 384 12.68 -7.50 9.11
C ASP A 384 12.12 -7.50 7.67
N ASN A 385 12.77 -8.26 6.79
CA ASN A 385 12.44 -8.28 5.37
C ASN A 385 11.30 -9.26 5.01
N GLU A 386 10.99 -10.21 5.89
CA GLU A 386 9.95 -11.22 5.71
C GLU A 386 8.61 -10.74 6.25
N ASP A 387 8.65 -9.82 7.22
CA ASP A 387 7.49 -9.12 7.76
C ASP A 387 6.60 -8.50 6.66
N ILE A 388 5.34 -8.94 6.63
CA ILE A 388 4.26 -8.40 5.80
C ILE A 388 3.12 -7.94 6.69
N TYR A 389 2.53 -6.78 6.37
CA TYR A 389 1.50 -6.17 7.19
C TYR A 389 0.24 -5.82 6.38
N LEU A 390 -0.92 -5.99 7.01
CA LEU A 390 -2.08 -5.12 6.78
C LEU A 390 -2.13 -4.13 7.93
N LEU A 391 -2.02 -2.85 7.60
CA LEU A 391 -2.23 -1.74 8.54
C LEU A 391 -3.64 -1.20 8.40
N GLY A 392 -4.18 -0.61 9.46
CA GLY A 392 -5.53 -0.07 9.47
C GLY A 392 -5.75 1.07 10.45
N TYR A 393 -6.67 1.96 10.08
CA TYR A 393 -6.97 3.20 10.76
C TYR A 393 -8.48 3.45 10.77
N VAL A 394 -8.97 4.18 11.77
CA VAL A 394 -10.38 4.50 11.93
C VAL A 394 -10.61 6.00 12.14
N SER A 395 -11.70 6.51 11.58
CA SER A 395 -12.13 7.90 11.70
C SER A 395 -13.66 7.98 11.83
N ASP A 396 -14.16 9.07 12.41
CA ASP A 396 -15.60 9.40 12.39
C ASP A 396 -16.03 10.08 11.07
N SER A 397 -15.06 10.50 10.24
CA SER A 397 -15.27 11.20 8.96
C SER A 397 -14.37 10.62 7.86
N LEU A 398 -14.82 10.62 6.60
CA LEU A 398 -14.08 10.09 5.44
C LEU A 398 -12.69 10.74 5.32
N THR A 399 -12.63 12.05 5.55
CA THR A 399 -11.40 12.86 5.40
C THR A 399 -10.59 12.98 6.68
N GLY A 400 -10.80 12.09 7.65
CA GLY A 400 -10.04 12.04 8.91
C GLY A 400 -10.48 13.04 9.98
N PRO A 401 -9.66 13.22 11.03
CA PRO A 401 -8.35 12.59 11.23
C PRO A 401 -8.49 11.08 11.54
N TYR A 402 -7.57 10.30 10.98
CA TYR A 402 -7.50 8.85 11.20
C TYR A 402 -6.64 8.51 12.41
N LYS A 403 -7.09 7.53 13.20
CA LYS A 403 -6.34 6.99 14.34
C LYS A 403 -6.02 5.51 14.11
N PRO A 404 -4.88 5.00 14.57
CA PRO A 404 -4.51 3.61 14.33
C PRO A 404 -5.48 2.63 15.02
N LEU A 405 -5.93 1.61 14.30
CA LEU A 405 -6.61 0.45 14.88
C LEU A 405 -5.67 -0.31 15.80
N ASN A 406 -6.20 -0.97 16.82
CA ASN A 406 -5.41 -1.76 17.77
C ASN A 406 -4.27 -0.96 18.45
N LYS A 407 -4.44 0.36 18.54
CA LYS A 407 -3.50 1.38 19.08
C LYS A 407 -2.26 1.65 18.23
N THR A 408 -1.84 0.73 17.37
CA THR A 408 -0.56 0.79 16.61
C THR A 408 -0.77 0.91 15.11
N GLY A 409 -1.95 0.50 14.63
CA GLY A 409 -2.26 0.37 13.21
C GLY A 409 -2.19 -1.08 12.74
N LEU A 410 -1.61 -2.00 13.51
CA LEU A 410 -1.53 -3.41 13.11
C LEU A 410 -2.92 -4.04 12.99
N VAL A 411 -3.21 -4.66 11.85
CA VAL A 411 -4.42 -5.46 11.64
C VAL A 411 -4.06 -6.90 11.32
N LEU A 412 -3.12 -7.12 10.40
CA LEU A 412 -2.59 -8.45 10.08
C LEU A 412 -1.06 -8.42 9.99
N HIS A 413 -0.43 -9.53 10.35
CA HIS A 413 0.99 -9.81 10.22
C HIS A 413 1.22 -11.27 9.83
N HIS A 414 2.20 -11.50 8.96
CA HIS A 414 2.91 -12.76 8.84
C HIS A 414 4.35 -12.49 8.38
N ASP A 415 5.18 -13.52 8.50
CA ASP A 415 6.63 -13.50 8.24
C ASP A 415 7.08 -14.77 7.49
N LEU A 416 6.16 -15.40 6.74
CA LEU A 416 6.47 -16.58 5.93
C LEU A 416 7.66 -16.32 4.99
N ASP A 417 8.50 -17.34 4.82
CA ASP A 417 9.57 -17.35 3.81
C ASP A 417 8.99 -17.04 2.42
N PRO A 418 9.59 -16.15 1.61
CA PRO A 418 9.13 -15.87 0.26
C PRO A 418 9.02 -17.10 -0.66
N TYR A 419 9.71 -18.20 -0.34
CA TYR A 419 9.64 -19.51 -1.01
C TYR A 419 8.67 -20.50 -0.33
N ASP A 420 7.83 -20.04 0.60
CA ASP A 420 6.68 -20.81 1.07
C ASP A 420 5.55 -20.73 0.03
N VAL A 421 4.99 -21.87 -0.39
CA VAL A 421 3.85 -21.91 -1.32
C VAL A 421 2.63 -21.19 -0.74
N THR A 422 2.51 -21.14 0.59
CA THR A 422 1.43 -20.44 1.29
C THR A 422 1.74 -18.96 1.58
N TRP A 423 2.90 -18.46 1.14
CA TRP A 423 3.21 -17.03 1.19
C TRP A 423 2.10 -16.24 0.49
N ASN A 424 1.65 -15.15 1.10
CA ASN A 424 0.50 -14.39 0.61
C ASN A 424 0.70 -12.89 0.79
N TYR A 425 0.00 -12.10 -0.02
CA TYR A 425 0.15 -10.64 -0.03
C TYR A 425 -1.09 -9.95 -0.61
N ALA A 426 -1.08 -8.61 -0.60
CA ALA A 426 -2.16 -7.77 -1.09
C ALA A 426 -3.47 -8.02 -0.33
N HIS A 427 -3.39 -8.17 0.99
CA HIS A 427 -4.52 -8.35 1.90
C HIS A 427 -5.56 -7.24 1.72
N PHE A 428 -6.83 -7.60 1.59
CA PHE A 428 -7.92 -6.67 1.31
C PHE A 428 -9.19 -7.07 2.07
N ALA A 429 -9.73 -6.15 2.87
CA ALA A 429 -10.88 -6.38 3.73
C ALA A 429 -12.19 -5.96 3.06
N ILE A 430 -13.08 -6.90 2.81
CA ILE A 430 -14.34 -6.68 2.12
C ILE A 430 -15.49 -6.62 3.14
N PRO A 431 -16.19 -5.49 3.31
CA PRO A 431 -17.33 -5.38 4.22
C PRO A 431 -18.46 -6.31 3.77
N GLN A 432 -19.21 -6.81 4.75
CA GLN A 432 -20.27 -7.79 4.54
C GLN A 432 -21.58 -7.24 5.07
N GLU A 433 -22.65 -7.37 4.30
CA GLU A 433 -23.97 -6.89 4.69
C GLU A 433 -24.45 -7.57 5.98
N GLY A 434 -24.83 -6.77 6.99
CA GLY A 434 -25.40 -7.25 8.24
C GLY A 434 -24.44 -8.09 9.11
N SER A 435 -23.13 -7.91 8.97
CA SER A 435 -22.11 -8.69 9.69
C SER A 435 -21.06 -7.78 10.34
N ASP A 436 -20.58 -8.17 11.51
CA ASP A 436 -19.43 -7.53 12.15
C ASP A 436 -18.08 -7.97 11.58
N ASN A 437 -18.10 -9.04 10.79
CA ASN A 437 -16.92 -9.58 10.15
C ASN A 437 -16.83 -9.11 8.70
N THR A 438 -15.61 -8.76 8.30
CA THR A 438 -15.21 -8.63 6.89
C THR A 438 -14.63 -9.94 6.39
N VAL A 439 -14.62 -10.13 5.07
CA VAL A 439 -13.83 -11.18 4.42
C VAL A 439 -12.50 -10.58 4.01
N VAL A 440 -11.39 -11.19 4.39
CA VAL A 440 -10.05 -10.81 3.94
C VAL A 440 -9.64 -11.72 2.79
N THR A 441 -9.34 -11.11 1.65
CA THR A 441 -8.77 -11.77 0.47
C THR A 441 -7.30 -11.40 0.33
N SER A 442 -6.51 -12.28 -0.27
CA SER A 442 -5.13 -12.04 -0.69
C SER A 442 -4.83 -12.94 -1.89
N TYR A 443 -3.70 -12.71 -2.57
CA TYR A 443 -3.14 -13.75 -3.42
C TYR A 443 -2.16 -14.59 -2.63
N MET A 444 -1.92 -15.81 -3.10
CA MET A 444 -1.01 -16.80 -2.51
C MET A 444 -0.01 -17.26 -3.55
N THR A 445 1.19 -17.65 -3.09
CA THR A 445 2.38 -18.00 -3.86
C THR A 445 3.01 -16.78 -4.54
N ASN A 446 4.30 -16.54 -4.31
CA ASN A 446 5.04 -15.49 -5.01
C ASN A 446 5.09 -15.72 -6.53
N ARG A 447 4.99 -14.63 -7.29
CA ARG A 447 4.97 -14.63 -8.75
C ARG A 447 6.28 -15.17 -9.32
N GLY A 448 6.21 -16.08 -10.29
CA GLY A 448 7.36 -16.63 -11.01
C GLY A 448 8.30 -17.49 -10.17
N TYR A 449 7.96 -17.85 -8.93
CA TYR A 449 8.87 -18.59 -8.05
C TYR A 449 8.84 -20.11 -8.30
N PHE A 450 7.71 -20.65 -8.74
CA PHE A 450 7.53 -22.09 -8.92
C PHE A 450 6.97 -22.45 -10.31
N GLU A 451 7.48 -23.55 -10.84
CA GLU A 451 7.03 -24.09 -12.13
C GLU A 451 5.59 -24.60 -12.05
N GLU A 452 5.23 -25.33 -10.99
CA GLU A 452 3.91 -25.95 -10.83
C GLU A 452 2.92 -25.13 -9.98
N HIS A 453 3.41 -24.25 -9.10
CA HIS A 453 2.57 -23.39 -8.26
C HIS A 453 2.58 -21.95 -8.78
N LYS A 454 1.43 -21.51 -9.29
CA LYS A 454 1.26 -20.12 -9.76
C LYS A 454 0.74 -19.24 -8.63
N SER A 455 0.95 -17.94 -8.77
CA SER A 455 0.18 -16.98 -7.98
C SER A 455 -1.31 -17.24 -8.22
N THR A 456 -2.04 -17.43 -7.14
CA THR A 456 -3.43 -17.87 -7.13
C THR A 456 -4.22 -17.10 -6.06
N PHE A 457 -5.54 -17.26 -6.02
CA PHE A 457 -6.32 -16.73 -4.91
C PHE A 457 -5.98 -17.49 -3.62
N ALA A 458 -5.62 -16.77 -2.56
CA ALA A 458 -5.47 -17.37 -1.24
C ALA A 458 -6.84 -17.85 -0.70
N PRO A 459 -6.88 -18.87 0.16
CA PRO A 459 -8.04 -19.11 1.02
C PRO A 459 -8.36 -17.82 1.78
N SER A 460 -9.58 -17.32 1.60
CA SER A 460 -10.00 -16.11 2.31
C SER A 460 -10.25 -16.43 3.78
N PHE A 461 -10.36 -15.43 4.64
CA PHE A 461 -10.71 -15.66 6.05
C PHE A 461 -11.48 -14.48 6.63
N GLN A 462 -12.01 -14.59 7.84
CA GLN A 462 -12.79 -13.51 8.44
C GLN A 462 -11.97 -12.68 9.42
N LEU A 463 -12.19 -11.37 9.38
CA LEU A 463 -11.65 -10.39 10.32
C LEU A 463 -12.82 -9.69 11.00
N ASN A 464 -12.89 -9.75 12.32
CA ASN A 464 -13.87 -8.99 13.09
C ASN A 464 -13.41 -7.54 13.23
N ILE A 465 -14.36 -6.60 13.09
CA ILE A 465 -14.11 -5.17 13.33
C ILE A 465 -15.13 -4.65 14.35
N ASN A 466 -14.63 -4.12 15.46
CA ASN A 466 -15.44 -3.54 16.53
C ASN A 466 -14.80 -2.26 17.07
N GLY A 467 -15.35 -1.11 16.67
CA GLY A 467 -14.88 0.20 17.12
C GLY A 467 -13.46 0.49 16.63
N ASP A 468 -12.51 0.57 17.56
CA ASP A 468 -11.09 0.81 17.27
C ASP A 468 -10.24 -0.47 17.31
N LYS A 469 -10.87 -1.65 17.30
CA LYS A 469 -10.20 -2.95 17.39
C LYS A 469 -10.58 -3.87 16.25
N THR A 470 -9.62 -4.71 15.88
CA THR A 470 -9.84 -5.85 14.98
C THR A 470 -9.30 -7.14 15.59
N SER A 471 -9.79 -8.27 15.11
CA SER A 471 -9.21 -9.57 15.41
C SER A 471 -9.55 -10.59 14.33
N VAL A 472 -8.56 -11.38 13.91
CA VAL A 472 -8.79 -12.57 13.08
C VAL A 472 -9.77 -13.49 13.79
N VAL A 473 -10.80 -13.92 13.07
CA VAL A 473 -11.82 -14.82 13.62
C VAL A 473 -11.22 -16.24 13.62
N GLU A 474 -11.27 -16.90 14.77
CA GLU A 474 -10.74 -18.25 14.93
C GLU A 474 -11.45 -19.24 13.99
N ASN A 475 -10.70 -20.16 13.36
CA ASN A 475 -11.22 -21.21 12.48
C ASN A 475 -12.12 -20.68 11.35
N SER A 476 -11.78 -19.50 10.80
CA SER A 476 -12.60 -18.81 9.80
C SER A 476 -12.07 -18.85 8.37
N ILE A 477 -11.12 -19.74 8.08
CA ILE A 477 -10.62 -19.96 6.71
C ILE A 477 -11.80 -20.42 5.83
N LEU A 478 -11.94 -19.74 4.70
CA LEU A 478 -12.93 -19.93 3.65
C LEU A 478 -12.26 -20.55 2.41
N GLU A 479 -13.04 -20.75 1.35
CA GLU A 479 -12.50 -21.25 0.07
C GLU A 479 -11.53 -20.23 -0.58
N GLN A 480 -10.67 -20.72 -1.49
CA GLN A 480 -9.76 -19.88 -2.26
C GLN A 480 -10.52 -18.84 -3.09
N GLY A 481 -10.23 -17.57 -2.82
CA GLY A 481 -10.86 -16.42 -3.47
C GLY A 481 -12.31 -16.16 -3.07
N GLN A 482 -12.82 -16.73 -1.98
CA GLN A 482 -14.19 -16.46 -1.53
C GLN A 482 -14.34 -15.01 -1.06
N VAL A 483 -15.26 -14.24 -1.67
CA VAL A 483 -15.43 -12.79 -1.39
C VAL A 483 -16.61 -12.47 -0.47
N THR A 484 -17.48 -13.44 -0.16
CA THR A 484 -18.62 -13.29 0.75
C THR A 484 -18.68 -14.41 1.79
N ILE A 485 -19.20 -14.13 2.98
CA ILE A 485 -19.40 -15.17 4.02
C ILE A 485 -20.52 -16.14 3.64
N LYS A 486 -21.57 -15.63 2.99
CA LYS A 486 -22.79 -16.36 2.60
C LYS A 486 -22.90 -16.47 1.09
#